data_AF-F2TYU2-F1
#
_entry.id   AF-F2TYU2-F1
#
_cell.length_a   1.000
_cell.length_b   1.000
_cell.length_c   1.000
_cell.angle_alpha   90.00
_cell.angle_beta   90.00
_cell.angle_gamma   90.00
#
_symmetry.space_group_name_H-M   'P 1'
#
loop_
_entity.id
_entity.type
_entity.pdbx_description
1 polymer ?
#
loop_
_entity_poly.entity_id
_entity_poly.type
_entity_poly.pdbx_seq_one_letter_code
_entity_poly.pdbx_strand_id
1 'polypeptide(L)'
;MSTFGKYFRVTTFGESHCKGVGCIVDGVPPLLELSEEDIQPQLTRRRPGQSKLTTPRNEADKVSILSGTESGRTLGTPVALFVANKDQKPGDYNSTRHAPRPSHADYTYTTKYGVHASSGGGRSSARETGFEIGTGFEGTKLRGSEHNDAFVKKGTSLGTETNNSGGIQGGISNGESIYFRVAFKPPATIGQAQTSANFSGEKDVVAAKGRHDPCVVPRAVPIVESMAALVLADAALAQLARQGATPRHAGVGSNDVDALSAEDLRVRYDRELRLKEQYQKRLQKRVEADARAIPTRYLYPGLIVAGVLAGVYLGRRLFGAPSYASSSSLVLGY
;
A
#
# COMPACT_ATOMS: atom_id res chain seq x y z
N MET A 1 15.79 -4.87 -7.26
CA MET A 1 14.71 -5.85 -7.47
C MET A 1 13.41 -5.08 -7.69
N SER A 2 12.62 -5.47 -8.69
CA SER A 2 11.40 -4.74 -9.13
C SER A 2 10.12 -5.56 -8.98
N THR A 3 10.23 -6.79 -8.49
CA THR A 3 9.15 -7.77 -8.33
C THR A 3 8.91 -8.05 -6.83
N PHE A 4 7.65 -8.23 -6.45
CA PHE A 4 7.18 -8.56 -5.10
C PHE A 4 6.19 -9.74 -5.16
N GLY A 5 6.08 -10.51 -4.08
CA GLY A 5 5.21 -11.71 -3.98
C GLY A 5 5.80 -12.98 -4.62
N LYS A 6 5.21 -14.15 -4.31
CA LYS A 6 5.65 -15.48 -4.80
C LYS A 6 4.62 -16.16 -5.71
N TYR A 7 3.36 -16.16 -5.33
CA TYR A 7 2.20 -16.63 -6.08
C TYR A 7 1.44 -15.46 -6.69
N PHE A 8 1.11 -14.42 -5.90
CA PHE A 8 0.53 -13.17 -6.39
C PHE A 8 1.65 -12.15 -6.64
N ARG A 9 2.17 -12.12 -7.87
CA ARG A 9 3.46 -11.50 -8.20
C ARG A 9 3.28 -10.15 -8.90
N VAL A 10 3.78 -9.07 -8.30
CA VAL A 10 3.74 -7.71 -8.88
C VAL A 10 5.11 -7.29 -9.35
N THR A 11 5.28 -6.99 -10.63
CA THR A 11 6.51 -6.41 -11.20
C THR A 11 6.27 -4.97 -11.65
N THR A 12 7.06 -4.01 -11.16
CA THR A 12 6.86 -2.56 -11.42
C THR A 12 7.89 -1.98 -12.39
N PHE A 13 7.45 -1.09 -13.29
CA PHE A 13 8.28 -0.46 -14.31
C PHE A 13 7.99 1.04 -14.49
N GLY A 14 8.96 1.76 -15.08
CA GLY A 14 8.87 3.17 -15.39
C GLY A 14 9.26 4.11 -14.25
N GLU A 15 9.74 5.28 -14.62
CA GLU A 15 10.22 6.34 -13.74
C GLU A 15 9.35 7.60 -13.90
N SER A 16 9.39 8.51 -12.90
CA SER A 16 8.47 9.66 -12.79
C SER A 16 8.58 10.71 -13.90
N HIS A 17 9.57 10.61 -14.80
CA HIS A 17 9.73 11.48 -15.98
C HIS A 17 9.83 10.69 -17.29
N CYS A 18 9.52 9.40 -17.29
CA CYS A 18 9.31 8.62 -18.52
C CYS A 18 7.88 8.84 -19.05
N LYS A 19 7.54 8.28 -20.22
CA LYS A 19 6.20 8.38 -20.83
C LYS A 19 5.05 7.95 -19.91
N GLY A 20 5.32 7.02 -18.99
CA GLY A 20 4.41 6.60 -17.93
C GLY A 20 5.10 5.68 -16.94
N VAL A 21 4.31 5.17 -16.00
CA VAL A 21 4.68 4.12 -15.03
C VAL A 21 3.67 2.99 -15.10
N GLY A 22 4.03 1.79 -14.65
CA GLY A 22 3.11 0.67 -14.70
C GLY A 22 3.55 -0.54 -13.89
N CYS A 23 2.75 -1.59 -13.99
CA CYS A 23 3.05 -2.88 -13.40
C CYS A 23 2.48 -4.03 -14.22
N ILE A 24 3.00 -5.23 -13.97
CA ILE A 24 2.42 -6.50 -14.41
C ILE A 24 2.10 -7.28 -13.14
N VAL A 25 0.87 -7.77 -13.03
CA VAL A 25 0.41 -8.61 -11.91
C VAL A 25 0.16 -10.02 -12.44
N ASP A 26 0.93 -10.97 -11.93
CA ASP A 26 0.94 -12.38 -12.30
C ASP A 26 0.37 -13.23 -11.16
N GLY A 27 -0.21 -14.39 -11.49
CA GLY A 27 -0.98 -15.22 -10.54
C GLY A 27 -2.36 -14.66 -10.17
N VAL A 28 -2.90 -13.70 -10.92
CA VAL A 28 -4.28 -13.23 -10.78
C VAL A 28 -5.24 -14.35 -11.21
N PRO A 29 -6.16 -14.86 -10.35
CA PRO A 29 -7.08 -15.90 -10.76
C PRO A 29 -8.07 -15.44 -11.85
N PRO A 30 -8.59 -16.37 -12.69
CA PRO A 30 -9.58 -16.06 -13.71
C PRO A 30 -10.96 -15.75 -13.11
N LEU A 31 -11.83 -15.17 -13.93
CA LEU A 31 -13.25 -14.86 -13.67
C LEU A 31 -13.52 -13.82 -12.55
N LEU A 32 -12.51 -13.10 -12.08
CA LEU A 32 -12.70 -11.92 -11.24
C LEU A 32 -13.14 -10.76 -12.12
N GLU A 33 -14.24 -10.09 -11.78
CA GLU A 33 -14.65 -8.88 -12.50
C GLU A 33 -13.70 -7.73 -12.17
N LEU A 34 -13.19 -7.05 -13.19
CA LEU A 34 -12.18 -6.02 -13.08
C LEU A 34 -12.27 -5.03 -14.25
N SER A 35 -12.27 -3.75 -13.92
CA SER A 35 -12.22 -2.62 -14.84
C SER A 35 -11.25 -1.53 -14.34
N GLU A 36 -10.94 -0.55 -15.19
CA GLU A 36 -10.31 0.69 -14.76
C GLU A 36 -11.11 1.42 -13.67
N GLU A 37 -12.43 1.24 -13.60
CA GLU A 37 -13.31 1.92 -12.65
C GLU A 37 -13.18 1.36 -11.22
N ASP A 38 -12.84 0.07 -11.05
CA ASP A 38 -12.46 -0.49 -9.73
C ASP A 38 -11.15 0.14 -9.21
N ILE A 39 -10.24 0.49 -10.13
CA ILE A 39 -8.89 0.99 -9.84
C ILE A 39 -8.86 2.50 -9.60
N GLN A 40 -9.60 3.25 -10.41
CA GLN A 40 -9.53 4.71 -10.47
C GLN A 40 -9.84 5.42 -9.13
N PRO A 41 -10.71 4.93 -8.23
CA PRO A 41 -10.90 5.47 -6.88
C PRO A 41 -9.63 5.40 -6.02
N GLN A 42 -8.88 4.29 -6.06
CA GLN A 42 -7.67 4.13 -5.25
C GLN A 42 -6.52 4.99 -5.78
N LEU A 43 -6.36 5.09 -7.10
CA LEU A 43 -5.49 6.11 -7.70
C LEU A 43 -5.95 7.52 -7.35
N THR A 44 -7.27 7.76 -7.27
CA THR A 44 -7.80 9.07 -6.87
C THR A 44 -7.46 9.43 -5.44
N ARG A 45 -7.48 8.48 -4.49
CA ARG A 45 -7.00 8.70 -3.11
C ARG A 45 -5.50 9.03 -2.99
N ARG A 46 -4.69 8.75 -4.03
CA ARG A 46 -3.25 9.13 -4.13
C ARG A 46 -3.04 10.58 -4.60
N ARG A 47 -4.05 11.16 -5.27
CA ARG A 47 -3.91 12.44 -5.99
C ARG A 47 -3.65 13.56 -4.99
N PRO A 48 -2.66 14.43 -5.26
CA PRO A 48 -2.46 15.61 -4.42
C PRO A 48 -3.58 16.64 -4.68
N GLY A 49 -3.69 17.63 -3.82
CA GLY A 49 -4.67 18.73 -3.93
C GLY A 49 -5.98 18.48 -3.18
N GLN A 50 -6.15 17.30 -2.57
CA GLN A 50 -7.36 16.96 -1.80
C GLN A 50 -7.40 17.56 -0.39
N SER A 51 -6.29 18.12 0.11
CA SER A 51 -6.24 18.85 1.37
C SER A 51 -5.08 19.86 1.40
N LYS A 52 -5.13 20.78 2.36
CA LYS A 52 -4.07 21.77 2.68
C LYS A 52 -2.68 21.14 2.92
N LEU A 53 -2.65 19.84 3.19
CA LEU A 53 -1.46 19.03 3.51
C LEU A 53 -0.75 18.48 2.27
N THR A 54 -1.24 18.76 1.06
CA THR A 54 -0.73 18.23 -0.21
C THR A 54 -0.56 19.32 -1.26
N THR A 55 0.23 19.06 -2.31
CA THR A 55 0.44 20.06 -3.37
C THR A 55 -0.84 20.33 -4.16
N PRO A 56 -1.16 21.58 -4.53
CA PRO A 56 -2.40 21.90 -5.25
C PRO A 56 -2.29 21.56 -6.75
N ARG A 57 -1.78 20.37 -7.08
CA ARG A 57 -1.68 19.85 -8.46
C ARG A 57 -2.78 18.81 -8.68
N ASN A 58 -3.51 18.95 -9.77
CA ASN A 58 -4.51 17.96 -10.16
C ASN A 58 -3.87 16.89 -11.07
N GLU A 59 -3.05 16.00 -10.48
CA GLU A 59 -2.43 14.86 -11.18
C GLU A 59 -3.54 13.92 -11.70
N ALA A 60 -3.96 14.09 -12.95
CA ALA A 60 -5.06 13.35 -13.58
C ALA A 60 -4.60 11.98 -14.12
N ASP A 61 -4.02 11.19 -13.22
CA ASP A 61 -3.60 9.80 -13.40
C ASP A 61 -4.80 8.96 -13.85
N LYS A 62 -4.83 8.57 -15.12
CA LYS A 62 -5.70 7.52 -15.62
C LYS A 62 -4.92 6.22 -15.72
N VAL A 63 -5.51 5.13 -15.25
CA VAL A 63 -5.04 3.78 -15.54
C VAL A 63 -5.55 3.32 -16.91
N SER A 64 -4.86 2.34 -17.49
CA SER A 64 -5.38 1.50 -18.58
C SER A 64 -4.90 0.07 -18.35
N ILE A 65 -5.80 -0.89 -18.51
CA ILE A 65 -5.50 -2.32 -18.52
C ILE A 65 -5.03 -2.67 -19.95
N LEU A 66 -3.87 -3.31 -20.05
CA LEU A 66 -3.22 -3.65 -21.33
C LEU A 66 -3.27 -5.14 -21.67
N SER A 67 -3.50 -6.00 -20.67
CA SER A 67 -3.63 -7.46 -20.85
C SER A 67 -4.34 -8.10 -19.65
N GLY A 68 -4.68 -9.39 -19.77
CA GLY A 68 -5.14 -10.21 -18.65
C GLY A 68 -6.62 -10.10 -18.31
N THR A 69 -7.38 -9.28 -19.05
CA THR A 69 -8.84 -9.16 -18.94
C THR A 69 -9.53 -9.24 -20.30
N GLU A 70 -10.72 -9.82 -20.34
CA GLU A 70 -11.64 -9.83 -21.48
C GLU A 70 -13.08 -9.72 -20.96
N SER A 71 -13.96 -9.00 -21.67
CA SER A 71 -15.37 -8.80 -21.28
C SER A 71 -15.57 -8.36 -19.80
N GLY A 72 -14.66 -7.52 -19.28
CA GLY A 72 -14.68 -7.04 -17.90
C GLY A 72 -14.27 -8.07 -16.83
N ARG A 73 -13.66 -9.19 -17.21
CA ARG A 73 -13.22 -10.27 -16.30
C ARG A 73 -11.79 -10.69 -16.53
N THR A 74 -11.10 -11.12 -15.47
CA THR A 74 -9.73 -11.64 -15.54
C THR A 74 -9.65 -12.99 -16.25
N LEU A 75 -8.59 -13.20 -17.03
CA LEU A 75 -8.37 -14.42 -17.83
C LEU A 75 -7.53 -15.49 -17.12
N GLY A 76 -6.98 -15.21 -15.94
CA GLY A 76 -5.97 -16.07 -15.30
C GLY A 76 -4.54 -15.85 -15.83
N THR A 77 -4.40 -15.05 -16.89
CA THR A 77 -3.12 -14.62 -17.46
C THR A 77 -2.66 -13.28 -16.84
N PRO A 78 -1.37 -12.91 -16.95
CA PRO A 78 -0.86 -11.69 -16.32
C PRO A 78 -1.58 -10.41 -16.75
N VAL A 79 -1.99 -9.62 -15.75
CA VAL A 79 -2.68 -8.34 -15.93
C VAL A 79 -1.64 -7.21 -16.00
N ALA A 80 -1.40 -6.67 -17.20
CA ALA A 80 -0.51 -5.53 -17.41
C ALA A 80 -1.26 -4.21 -17.31
N LEU A 81 -0.66 -3.22 -16.66
CA LEU A 81 -1.31 -2.00 -16.20
C LEU A 81 -0.41 -0.79 -16.40
N PHE A 82 -0.97 0.29 -16.94
CA PHE A 82 -0.21 1.49 -17.30
C PHE A 82 -0.89 2.79 -16.83
N VAL A 83 -0.07 3.77 -16.45
CA VAL A 83 -0.49 5.13 -16.07
C VAL A 83 0.42 6.14 -16.78
N ALA A 84 -0.16 6.97 -17.66
CA ALA A 84 0.59 7.92 -18.47
C ALA A 84 1.00 9.19 -17.68
N ASN A 85 2.27 9.59 -17.77
CA ASN A 85 2.80 10.77 -17.08
C ASN A 85 2.53 12.05 -17.91
N LYS A 86 1.48 12.80 -17.58
CA LYS A 86 1.08 14.02 -18.33
C LYS A 86 2.00 15.23 -18.07
N ASP A 87 2.37 15.49 -16.81
CA ASP A 87 3.14 16.69 -16.41
C ASP A 87 4.67 16.48 -16.44
N GLN A 88 5.21 15.98 -17.56
CA GLN A 88 6.66 15.87 -17.75
C GLN A 88 7.28 17.25 -17.99
N LYS A 89 7.82 17.86 -16.92
CA LYS A 89 8.66 19.07 -16.97
C LYS A 89 10.12 18.72 -16.68
N PRO A 90 11.01 18.61 -17.69
CA PRO A 90 12.39 18.17 -17.49
C PRO A 90 13.27 19.15 -16.68
N GLY A 91 12.94 20.45 -16.72
CA GLY A 91 13.74 21.51 -16.08
C GLY A 91 13.63 21.61 -14.56
N ASP A 92 12.59 21.02 -13.94
CA ASP A 92 12.26 21.17 -12.51
C ASP A 92 13.38 20.72 -11.55
N TYR A 93 14.36 19.93 -12.00
CA TYR A 93 15.40 19.30 -11.17
C TYR A 93 16.85 19.61 -11.58
N ASN A 94 17.08 20.54 -12.51
CA ASN A 94 18.44 20.87 -12.95
C ASN A 94 19.31 21.52 -11.85
N SER A 95 18.68 22.16 -10.86
CA SER A 95 19.37 22.87 -9.76
C SER A 95 19.96 21.96 -8.67
N THR A 96 19.72 20.64 -8.68
CA THR A 96 20.24 19.71 -7.66
C THR A 96 20.94 18.49 -8.28
N ARG A 97 21.62 18.67 -9.43
CA ARG A 97 22.41 17.60 -10.08
C ARG A 97 23.87 17.52 -9.60
N HIS A 98 24.40 18.59 -9.01
CA HIS A 98 25.82 18.70 -8.59
C HIS A 98 26.12 18.02 -7.23
N ALA A 99 25.09 17.84 -6.39
CA ALA A 99 25.22 17.26 -5.05
C ALA A 99 24.04 16.33 -4.75
N PRO A 100 24.26 15.21 -4.02
CA PRO A 100 23.19 14.36 -3.53
C PRO A 100 22.30 15.11 -2.53
N ARG A 101 20.98 15.01 -2.67
CA ARG A 101 20.06 15.68 -1.75
C ARG A 101 20.05 14.94 -0.39
N PRO A 102 20.16 15.65 0.76
CA PRO A 102 20.11 15.01 2.07
C PRO A 102 18.89 14.09 2.24
N SER A 103 19.09 12.92 2.84
CA SER A 103 18.04 11.91 3.10
C SER A 103 17.32 11.34 1.85
N HIS A 104 17.83 11.59 0.64
CA HIS A 104 17.48 10.86 -0.59
C HIS A 104 18.49 9.76 -0.92
N ALA A 105 18.13 8.89 -1.87
CA ALA A 105 18.99 7.83 -2.38
C ALA A 105 19.98 8.28 -3.47
N ASP A 106 20.17 9.59 -3.70
CA ASP A 106 20.92 10.09 -4.87
C ASP A 106 22.38 9.61 -4.87
N TYR A 107 23.03 9.66 -3.70
CA TYR A 107 24.38 9.13 -3.50
C TYR A 107 24.40 7.61 -3.71
N THR A 108 23.60 6.86 -2.93
CA THR A 108 23.63 5.39 -2.94
C THR A 108 23.21 4.78 -4.28
N TYR A 109 22.34 5.44 -5.05
CA TYR A 109 21.99 5.04 -6.41
C TYR A 109 23.16 5.28 -7.37
N THR A 110 23.78 6.46 -7.31
CA THR A 110 24.92 6.81 -8.18
C THR A 110 26.13 5.91 -7.90
N THR A 111 26.49 5.70 -6.63
CA THR A 111 27.58 4.79 -6.22
C THR A 111 27.31 3.33 -6.60
N LYS A 112 26.05 2.86 -6.55
CA LYS A 112 25.70 1.46 -6.83
C LYS A 112 25.60 1.14 -8.31
N TYR A 113 25.13 2.08 -9.14
CA TYR A 113 24.80 1.80 -10.55
C TYR A 113 25.64 2.60 -11.55
N GLY A 114 26.53 3.50 -11.09
CA GLY A 114 27.37 4.34 -11.95
C GLY A 114 26.62 5.40 -12.76
N VAL A 115 25.29 5.48 -12.64
CA VAL A 115 24.43 6.37 -13.42
C VAL A 115 23.57 7.25 -12.52
N HIS A 116 23.57 8.56 -12.80
CA HIS A 116 22.72 9.52 -12.11
C HIS A 116 21.37 9.65 -12.84
N ALA A 117 20.29 9.16 -12.23
CA ALA A 117 18.94 9.29 -12.76
C ALA A 117 18.45 10.74 -12.67
N SER A 118 18.83 11.57 -13.66
CA SER A 118 18.54 13.02 -13.71
C SER A 118 17.06 13.41 -13.79
N SER A 119 16.18 12.43 -13.97
CA SER A 119 14.73 12.47 -13.74
C SER A 119 14.34 12.57 -12.25
N GLY A 120 15.30 12.49 -11.34
CA GLY A 120 15.10 12.34 -9.90
C GLY A 120 14.70 10.90 -9.52
N GLY A 121 15.15 10.45 -8.35
CA GLY A 121 14.92 9.10 -7.83
C GLY A 121 13.48 8.78 -7.41
N GLY A 122 12.49 8.98 -8.28
CA GLY A 122 11.10 8.57 -8.03
C GLY A 122 10.97 7.08 -7.72
N ARG A 123 11.79 6.25 -8.40
CA ARG A 123 11.96 4.81 -8.14
C ARG A 123 12.86 4.49 -6.94
N SER A 124 13.07 5.47 -6.05
CA SER A 124 13.88 5.37 -4.83
C SER A 124 13.32 6.24 -3.68
N SER A 125 12.03 6.61 -3.73
CA SER A 125 11.36 7.38 -2.66
C SER A 125 11.07 6.53 -1.41
N ALA A 126 12.11 6.07 -0.72
CA ALA A 126 12.01 5.48 0.62
C ALA A 126 11.69 6.58 1.65
N ARG A 127 10.47 6.55 2.20
CA ARG A 127 10.00 7.44 3.28
C ARG A 127 9.36 6.71 4.45
N GLU A 128 9.10 5.42 4.33
CA GLU A 128 8.80 4.54 5.46
C GLU A 128 10.09 4.28 6.24
N THR A 129 9.99 4.19 7.58
CA THR A 129 11.14 4.07 8.51
C THR A 129 10.80 3.30 9.79
N GLY A 130 9.81 2.41 9.76
CA GLY A 130 9.37 1.63 10.91
C GLY A 130 8.01 0.99 10.68
N PHE A 131 7.87 -0.27 11.08
CA PHE A 131 6.65 -1.06 10.99
C PHE A 131 6.36 -1.72 12.35
N GLU A 132 5.10 -1.74 12.76
CA GLU A 132 4.65 -2.32 14.02
C GLU A 132 3.36 -3.11 13.83
N ILE A 133 3.16 -4.20 14.57
CA ILE A 133 1.91 -4.96 14.57
C ILE A 133 1.30 -5.00 15.98
N GLY A 134 -0.02 -4.95 16.08
CA GLY A 134 -0.73 -4.94 17.36
C GLY A 134 -0.38 -3.73 18.24
N THR A 135 -0.02 -3.98 19.50
CA THR A 135 0.52 -2.96 20.41
C THR A 135 1.93 -2.50 20.02
N GLY A 136 2.69 -3.27 19.23
CA GLY A 136 3.98 -2.85 18.69
C GLY A 136 5.02 -2.53 19.77
N PHE A 137 5.74 -1.41 19.62
CA PHE A 137 6.72 -0.96 20.61
C PHE A 137 6.11 -0.57 21.96
N GLU A 138 4.80 -0.33 22.06
CA GLU A 138 4.15 -0.14 23.36
C GLU A 138 3.99 -1.46 24.12
N GLY A 139 3.86 -2.59 23.41
CA GLY A 139 3.77 -3.93 24.00
C GLY A 139 5.03 -4.34 24.76
N THR A 140 6.21 -3.80 24.40
CA THR A 140 7.48 -4.10 25.09
C THR A 140 7.58 -3.48 26.49
N LYS A 141 6.62 -2.63 26.87
CA LYS A 141 6.53 -1.97 28.19
C LYS A 141 5.60 -2.72 29.16
N LEU A 142 4.93 -3.77 28.69
CA LEU A 142 3.92 -4.53 29.43
C LEU A 142 4.45 -5.89 29.88
N ARG A 143 3.90 -6.42 30.97
CA ARG A 143 4.12 -7.81 31.40
C ARG A 143 3.30 -8.76 30.52
N GLY A 144 3.71 -10.03 30.45
CA GLY A 144 2.92 -11.07 29.77
C GLY A 144 1.49 -11.18 30.30
N SER A 145 1.28 -10.97 31.61
CA SER A 145 -0.05 -10.93 32.25
C SER A 145 -0.94 -9.74 31.82
N GLU A 146 -0.38 -8.73 31.17
CA GLU A 146 -1.06 -7.51 30.71
C GLU A 146 -1.17 -7.46 29.18
N HIS A 147 -0.23 -8.10 28.48
CA HIS A 147 -0.15 -8.15 27.03
C HIS A 147 -0.84 -9.38 26.40
N ASN A 148 -0.85 -10.54 27.07
CA ASN A 148 -1.33 -11.78 26.48
C ASN A 148 -2.82 -11.71 26.10
N ASP A 149 -3.11 -11.95 24.82
CA ASP A 149 -4.46 -12.05 24.29
C ASP A 149 -5.15 -13.34 24.76
N ALA A 150 -6.02 -13.24 25.77
CA ALA A 150 -6.78 -14.37 26.29
C ALA A 150 -7.79 -14.90 25.27
N PHE A 151 -7.89 -16.23 25.12
CA PHE A 151 -8.86 -16.85 24.21
C PHE A 151 -10.25 -16.97 24.83
N VAL A 152 -11.26 -16.57 24.07
CA VAL A 152 -12.69 -16.58 24.43
C VAL A 152 -13.53 -17.13 23.27
N LYS A 153 -14.75 -17.61 23.55
CA LYS A 153 -15.69 -18.05 22.51
C LYS A 153 -16.30 -16.83 21.81
N LYS A 154 -16.22 -16.76 20.48
CA LYS A 154 -16.82 -15.73 19.63
C LYS A 154 -17.72 -16.38 18.58
N GLY A 155 -19.02 -16.42 18.83
CA GLY A 155 -19.97 -17.11 17.96
C GLY A 155 -19.74 -18.63 17.99
N THR A 156 -19.48 -19.22 16.83
CA THR A 156 -19.14 -20.65 16.68
C THR A 156 -17.68 -20.95 17.02
N SER A 157 -16.75 -20.01 16.80
CA SER A 157 -15.30 -20.23 16.94
C SER A 157 -14.71 -19.76 18.28
N LEU A 158 -13.43 -20.04 18.48
CA LEU A 158 -12.58 -19.24 19.38
C LEU A 158 -12.18 -17.92 18.67
N GLY A 159 -11.81 -16.93 19.49
CA GLY A 159 -11.08 -15.73 19.13
C GLY A 159 -10.42 -15.17 20.40
N THR A 160 -9.86 -13.96 20.37
CA THR A 160 -9.20 -13.37 21.56
C THR A 160 -9.94 -12.16 22.12
N GLU A 161 -9.94 -12.01 23.45
CA GLU A 161 -10.66 -10.93 24.15
C GLU A 161 -10.11 -9.55 23.78
N THR A 162 -8.77 -9.42 23.84
CA THR A 162 -8.00 -8.31 23.29
C THR A 162 -7.40 -8.66 21.92
N ASN A 163 -6.80 -7.68 21.24
CA ASN A 163 -6.07 -7.88 19.99
C ASN A 163 -4.69 -7.17 20.05
N ASN A 164 -3.94 -7.44 21.12
CA ASN A 164 -2.62 -6.87 21.37
C ASN A 164 -1.56 -7.41 20.39
N SER A 165 -1.79 -8.61 19.84
CA SER A 165 -1.01 -9.23 18.76
C SER A 165 -1.34 -8.69 17.36
N GLY A 166 -2.44 -7.95 17.18
CA GLY A 166 -2.80 -7.30 15.91
C GLY A 166 -3.18 -8.27 14.81
N GLY A 167 -3.92 -9.33 15.14
CA GLY A 167 -4.42 -10.36 14.22
C GLY A 167 -3.39 -11.43 13.85
N ILE A 168 -2.13 -11.32 14.28
CA ILE A 168 -1.03 -12.24 13.92
C ILE A 168 -0.35 -12.81 15.17
N GLN A 169 -0.41 -14.13 15.34
CA GLN A 169 0.27 -14.86 16.42
C GLN A 169 1.16 -15.95 15.82
N GLY A 170 2.42 -16.04 16.27
CA GLY A 170 3.40 -16.98 15.70
C GLY A 170 3.72 -16.77 14.20
N GLY A 171 3.39 -15.61 13.64
CA GLY A 171 3.47 -15.35 12.19
C GLY A 171 2.27 -15.85 11.37
N ILE A 172 1.20 -16.30 12.03
CA ILE A 172 -0.03 -16.83 11.42
C ILE A 172 -1.22 -15.94 11.82
N SER A 173 -2.19 -15.75 10.92
CA SER A 173 -3.43 -15.03 11.20
C SER A 173 -4.31 -15.78 12.18
N ASN A 174 -4.70 -15.15 13.31
CA ASN A 174 -5.45 -15.80 14.39
C ASN A 174 -6.99 -15.65 14.30
N GLY A 175 -7.50 -14.87 13.34
CA GLY A 175 -8.94 -14.66 13.13
C GLY A 175 -9.51 -13.36 13.71
N GLU A 176 -8.68 -12.55 14.38
CA GLU A 176 -8.96 -11.15 14.71
C GLU A 176 -8.42 -10.19 13.63
N SER A 177 -8.87 -8.94 13.66
CA SER A 177 -8.52 -7.96 12.63
C SER A 177 -7.00 -7.71 12.56
N ILE A 178 -6.43 -7.79 11.35
CA ILE A 178 -4.99 -7.60 11.13
C ILE A 178 -4.66 -6.10 11.26
N TYR A 179 -4.09 -5.72 12.40
CA TYR A 179 -3.86 -4.32 12.79
C TYR A 179 -2.37 -4.01 12.93
N PHE A 180 -1.91 -3.03 12.16
CA PHE A 180 -0.51 -2.62 12.11
C PHE A 180 -0.36 -1.09 11.94
N ARG A 181 0.84 -0.57 12.24
CA ARG A 181 1.22 0.83 12.07
C ARG A 181 2.47 0.95 11.21
N VAL A 182 2.58 2.06 10.48
CA VAL A 182 3.73 2.36 9.61
C VAL A 182 4.19 3.79 9.88
N ALA A 183 5.46 3.93 10.28
CA ALA A 183 6.11 5.21 10.52
C ALA A 183 6.67 5.78 9.22
N PHE A 184 6.44 7.07 8.98
CA PHE A 184 6.98 7.80 7.82
C PHE A 184 7.85 8.96 8.28
N LYS A 185 9.10 9.01 7.79
CA LYS A 185 9.99 10.15 8.03
C LYS A 185 9.46 11.43 7.34
N PRO A 186 9.81 12.62 7.87
CA PRO A 186 9.54 13.88 7.19
C PRO A 186 10.08 13.91 5.75
N PRO A 187 9.47 14.73 4.87
CA PRO A 187 9.97 14.94 3.51
C PRO A 187 11.44 15.39 3.46
N ALA A 188 12.26 14.62 2.74
CA ALA A 188 13.69 14.91 2.56
C ALA A 188 14.00 16.12 1.66
N THR A 189 13.01 16.57 0.85
CA THR A 189 13.12 17.81 0.07
C THR A 189 12.18 18.85 0.67
N ILE A 190 12.76 19.96 1.12
CA ILE A 190 12.09 21.10 1.74
C ILE A 190 12.51 22.38 1.01
N GLY A 191 11.76 23.48 1.22
CA GLY A 191 12.07 24.79 0.62
C GLY A 191 13.22 25.55 1.29
N GLN A 192 13.84 25.00 2.34
CA GLN A 192 15.02 25.57 2.99
C GLN A 192 16.30 25.02 2.33
N ALA A 193 17.31 25.87 2.19
CA ALA A 193 18.62 25.46 1.71
C ALA A 193 19.32 24.58 2.75
N GLN A 194 19.90 23.45 2.34
CA GLN A 194 20.56 22.50 3.22
C GLN A 194 22.05 22.41 2.92
N THR A 195 22.90 22.68 3.91
CA THR A 195 24.34 22.40 3.83
C THR A 195 24.56 20.90 3.64
N SER A 196 25.39 20.53 2.66
CA SER A 196 25.73 19.14 2.36
C SER A 196 27.14 19.08 1.77
N ALA A 197 27.43 18.04 0.99
CA ALA A 197 28.62 17.95 0.16
C ALA A 197 28.25 17.62 -1.29
N ASN A 198 29.09 18.03 -2.25
CA ASN A 198 28.99 17.60 -3.64
C ASN A 198 29.47 16.15 -3.81
N PHE A 199 29.41 15.60 -5.02
CA PHE A 199 29.88 14.22 -5.29
C PHE A 199 31.41 14.03 -5.12
N SER A 200 32.19 15.11 -5.04
CA SER A 200 33.63 15.10 -4.72
C SER A 200 33.91 15.10 -3.20
N GLY A 201 32.88 15.29 -2.36
CA GLY A 201 33.01 15.43 -0.91
C GLY A 201 33.28 16.87 -0.43
N GLU A 202 33.31 17.85 -1.33
CA GLU A 202 33.50 19.27 -1.00
C GLU A 202 32.19 19.87 -0.47
N LYS A 203 32.28 20.80 0.48
CA LYS A 203 31.10 21.41 1.13
C LYS A 203 30.27 22.23 0.14
N ASP A 204 28.96 21.95 0.07
CA ASP A 204 28.02 22.54 -0.89
C ASP A 204 26.66 22.86 -0.24
N VAL A 205 25.75 23.55 -0.95
CA VAL A 205 24.44 23.98 -0.45
C VAL A 205 23.32 23.55 -1.40
N VAL A 206 22.60 22.49 -1.00
CA VAL A 206 21.47 21.96 -1.76
C VAL A 206 20.22 22.81 -1.50
N ALA A 207 19.98 23.76 -2.41
CA ALA A 207 18.77 24.60 -2.44
C ALA A 207 17.75 24.06 -3.46
N ALA A 208 16.83 23.21 -2.99
CA ALA A 208 15.78 22.68 -3.84
C ALA A 208 14.75 23.78 -4.17
N LYS A 209 14.53 24.04 -5.47
CA LYS A 209 13.52 24.98 -5.97
C LYS A 209 12.31 24.21 -6.50
N GLY A 210 11.13 24.59 -6.03
CA GLY A 210 9.87 23.99 -6.41
C GLY A 210 8.87 24.02 -5.27
N ARG A 211 7.75 23.34 -5.45
CA ARG A 211 6.78 23.10 -4.37
C ARG A 211 7.27 21.85 -3.62
N HIS A 212 7.47 21.90 -2.29
CA HIS A 212 8.24 20.90 -1.50
C HIS A 212 7.55 20.52 -0.14
N ASP A 213 7.27 19.24 0.14
CA ASP A 213 6.17 18.65 0.99
C ASP A 213 6.11 19.06 2.48
N PRO A 214 4.94 18.95 3.15
CA PRO A 214 4.84 19.05 4.61
C PRO A 214 4.69 17.66 5.25
N CYS A 215 3.76 16.84 4.75
CA CYS A 215 3.48 15.48 5.19
C CYS A 215 3.16 14.59 3.98
N VAL A 216 3.75 13.39 3.92
CA VAL A 216 3.43 12.39 2.88
C VAL A 216 2.33 11.42 3.28
N VAL A 217 2.00 11.32 4.57
CA VAL A 217 1.11 10.29 5.12
C VAL A 217 -0.23 10.19 4.39
N PRO A 218 -0.96 11.29 4.05
CA PRO A 218 -2.22 11.20 3.30
C PRO A 218 -2.10 10.45 1.96
N ARG A 219 -0.96 10.60 1.25
CA ARG A 219 -0.69 9.93 -0.02
C ARG A 219 -0.08 8.53 0.16
N ALA A 220 0.45 8.23 1.35
CA ALA A 220 1.02 6.94 1.69
C ALA A 220 -0.05 5.91 2.11
N VAL A 221 -1.12 6.35 2.78
CA VAL A 221 -2.27 5.51 3.20
C VAL A 221 -2.76 4.53 2.10
N PRO A 222 -3.15 4.96 0.89
CA PRO A 222 -3.60 4.02 -0.14
C PRO A 222 -2.48 3.07 -0.64
N ILE A 223 -1.21 3.43 -0.50
CA ILE A 223 -0.07 2.56 -0.85
C ILE A 223 0.14 1.49 0.22
N VAL A 224 0.03 1.86 1.50
CA VAL A 224 0.13 0.92 2.64
C VAL A 224 -1.00 -0.10 2.61
N GLU A 225 -2.24 0.35 2.40
CA GLU A 225 -3.41 -0.53 2.22
C GLU A 225 -3.20 -1.49 1.03
N SER A 226 -2.62 -1.00 -0.06
CA SER A 226 -2.33 -1.79 -1.26
C SER A 226 -1.23 -2.83 -1.05
N MET A 227 -0.17 -2.49 -0.30
CA MET A 227 0.88 -3.46 0.04
C MET A 227 0.36 -4.56 0.98
N ALA A 228 -0.51 -4.22 1.93
CA ALA A 228 -1.18 -5.21 2.78
C ALA A 228 -2.08 -6.15 1.96
N ALA A 229 -2.84 -5.61 1.00
CA ALA A 229 -3.62 -6.41 0.06
C ALA A 229 -2.74 -7.43 -0.68
N LEU A 230 -1.60 -6.99 -1.23
CA LEU A 230 -0.67 -7.85 -1.97
C LEU A 230 -0.08 -8.98 -1.11
N VAL A 231 0.33 -8.68 0.13
CA VAL A 231 0.80 -9.70 1.08
C VAL A 231 -0.28 -10.74 1.36
N LEU A 232 -1.52 -10.31 1.58
CA LEU A 232 -2.62 -11.21 1.96
C LEU A 232 -3.14 -12.02 0.76
N ALA A 233 -3.10 -11.48 -0.46
CA ALA A 233 -3.37 -12.25 -1.69
C ALA A 233 -2.34 -13.37 -1.87
N ASP A 234 -1.06 -13.05 -1.68
CA ASP A 234 0.04 -14.00 -1.81
C ASP A 234 -0.04 -15.12 -0.74
N ALA A 235 -0.32 -14.74 0.51
CA ALA A 235 -0.52 -15.67 1.62
C ALA A 235 -1.76 -16.57 1.42
N ALA A 236 -2.87 -16.01 0.94
CA ALA A 236 -4.09 -16.78 0.65
C ALA A 236 -3.88 -17.80 -0.48
N LEU A 237 -3.21 -17.41 -1.58
CA LEU A 237 -2.84 -18.37 -2.64
C LEU A 237 -1.87 -19.44 -2.13
N ALA A 238 -0.90 -19.08 -1.28
CA ALA A 238 0.00 -20.05 -0.66
C ALA A 238 -0.73 -21.05 0.25
N GLN A 239 -1.81 -20.63 0.93
CA GLN A 239 -2.64 -21.51 1.75
C GLN A 239 -3.54 -22.42 0.91
N LEU A 240 -4.19 -21.89 -0.13
CA LEU A 240 -4.99 -22.69 -1.08
C LEU A 240 -4.13 -23.76 -1.78
N ALA A 241 -2.88 -23.43 -2.12
CA ALA A 241 -1.93 -24.39 -2.68
C ALA A 241 -1.59 -25.54 -1.70
N ARG A 242 -1.44 -25.25 -0.40
CA ARG A 242 -1.26 -26.28 0.64
C ARG A 242 -2.49 -27.15 0.81
N GLN A 243 -3.68 -26.56 0.83
CA GLN A 243 -4.95 -27.30 0.92
C GLN A 243 -5.16 -28.21 -0.29
N GLY A 244 -4.87 -27.74 -1.50
CA GLY A 244 -4.94 -28.54 -2.73
C GLY A 244 -3.96 -29.73 -2.77
N ALA A 245 -2.85 -29.65 -2.02
CA ALA A 245 -1.87 -30.74 -1.86
C ALA A 245 -2.16 -31.67 -0.67
N THR A 246 -3.20 -31.39 0.14
CA THR A 246 -3.56 -32.21 1.28
C THR A 246 -4.37 -33.42 0.79
N PRO A 247 -4.01 -34.68 1.14
CA PRO A 247 -4.80 -35.84 0.74
C PRO A 247 -6.24 -35.73 1.24
N ARG A 248 -7.21 -35.85 0.34
CA ARG A 248 -8.63 -35.95 0.73
C ARG A 248 -8.86 -37.33 1.36
N HIS A 249 -8.71 -37.42 2.68
CA HIS A 249 -9.07 -38.61 3.44
C HIS A 249 -10.59 -38.81 3.41
N ALA A 250 -11.08 -39.57 2.44
CA ALA A 250 -12.45 -40.06 2.43
C ALA A 250 -12.65 -40.98 3.65
N GLY A 251 -13.63 -40.68 4.50
CA GLY A 251 -14.05 -41.55 5.61
C GLY A 251 -13.97 -40.97 7.02
N VAL A 252 -13.38 -39.78 7.21
CA VAL A 252 -13.54 -39.01 8.46
C VAL A 252 -14.39 -37.80 8.14
N GLY A 253 -15.56 -37.67 8.77
CA GLY A 253 -16.40 -36.49 8.62
C GLY A 253 -15.64 -35.27 9.10
N SER A 254 -15.40 -34.30 8.20
CA SER A 254 -14.83 -33.05 8.63
C SER A 254 -15.88 -32.31 9.46
N ASN A 255 -15.54 -32.07 10.73
CA ASN A 255 -15.98 -30.85 11.38
C ASN A 255 -15.23 -29.72 10.65
N ASP A 256 -15.76 -29.32 9.49
CA ASP A 256 -15.34 -28.11 8.80
C ASP A 256 -15.42 -26.99 9.83
N VAL A 257 -14.29 -26.34 10.11
CA VAL A 257 -14.22 -25.30 11.13
C VAL A 257 -15.00 -24.11 10.57
N ASP A 258 -16.26 -23.97 10.98
CA ASP A 258 -17.30 -23.19 10.30
C ASP A 258 -16.74 -21.93 9.64
N ALA A 259 -16.65 -21.96 8.31
CA ALA A 259 -16.27 -20.80 7.54
C ALA A 259 -17.31 -19.71 7.84
N LEU A 260 -16.85 -18.60 8.44
CA LEU A 260 -17.70 -17.47 8.82
C LEU A 260 -18.67 -17.16 7.68
N SER A 261 -19.96 -17.00 7.99
CA SER A 261 -20.95 -16.81 6.94
C SER A 261 -20.66 -15.51 6.18
N ALA A 262 -21.10 -15.44 4.92
CA ALA A 262 -20.93 -14.21 4.13
C ALA A 262 -21.52 -12.97 4.84
N GLU A 263 -22.52 -13.15 5.71
CA GLU A 263 -23.09 -12.08 6.52
C GLU A 263 -22.24 -11.75 7.76
N ASP A 264 -21.66 -12.73 8.47
CA ASP A 264 -20.68 -12.46 9.55
C ASP A 264 -19.47 -11.68 9.02
N LEU A 265 -18.99 -12.08 7.84
CA LEU A 265 -17.89 -11.45 7.13
C LEU A 265 -18.24 -10.03 6.68
N ARG A 266 -19.46 -9.80 6.20
CA ARG A 266 -19.99 -8.47 5.87
C ARG A 266 -20.13 -7.57 7.11
N VAL A 267 -20.64 -8.09 8.22
CA VAL A 267 -20.77 -7.35 9.48
C VAL A 267 -19.39 -6.94 10.04
N ARG A 268 -18.38 -7.80 9.90
CA ARG A 268 -16.96 -7.46 10.17
C ARG A 268 -16.46 -6.36 9.22
N TYR A 269 -16.67 -6.51 7.91
CA TYR A 269 -16.28 -5.52 6.89
C TYR A 269 -16.86 -4.13 7.18
N ASP A 270 -18.17 -4.04 7.44
CA ASP A 270 -18.85 -2.78 7.72
C ASP A 270 -18.46 -2.17 9.08
N ARG A 271 -17.95 -2.97 10.02
CA ARG A 271 -17.35 -2.48 11.27
C ARG A 271 -15.97 -1.87 11.01
N GLU A 272 -15.10 -2.56 10.28
CA GLU A 272 -13.76 -2.07 9.93
C GLU A 272 -13.81 -0.84 9.02
N LEU A 273 -14.77 -0.76 8.10
CA LEU A 273 -15.05 0.43 7.28
C LEU A 273 -15.30 1.67 8.18
N ARG A 274 -16.17 1.53 9.19
CA ARG A 274 -16.47 2.61 10.16
C ARG A 274 -15.26 2.96 11.04
N LEU A 275 -14.48 1.98 11.49
CA LEU A 275 -13.25 2.22 12.26
C LEU A 275 -12.20 2.96 11.43
N LYS A 276 -12.02 2.56 10.17
CA LYS A 276 -11.12 3.22 9.21
C LYS A 276 -11.53 4.66 8.92
N GLU A 277 -12.82 4.93 8.73
CA GLU A 277 -13.31 6.29 8.59
C GLU A 277 -13.01 7.14 9.83
N GLN A 278 -13.29 6.63 11.03
CA GLN A 278 -12.99 7.35 12.27
C GLN A 278 -11.48 7.59 12.43
N TYR A 279 -10.65 6.61 12.07
CA TYR A 279 -9.19 6.76 12.09
C TYR A 279 -8.71 7.80 11.08
N GLN A 280 -9.21 7.80 9.84
CA GLN A 280 -8.88 8.81 8.83
C GLN A 280 -9.33 10.21 9.27
N LYS A 281 -10.54 10.36 9.83
CA LYS A 281 -11.04 11.62 10.40
C LYS A 281 -10.17 12.12 11.57
N ARG A 282 -9.69 11.22 12.45
CA ARG A 282 -8.74 11.56 13.54
C ARG A 282 -7.35 11.92 13.02
N LEU A 283 -6.84 11.17 12.03
CA LEU A 283 -5.52 11.40 11.42
C LEU A 283 -5.49 12.75 10.69
N GLN A 284 -6.52 13.04 9.88
CA GLN A 284 -6.73 14.35 9.24
C GLN A 284 -6.66 15.47 10.29
N LYS A 285 -7.46 15.37 11.37
CA LYS A 285 -7.50 16.40 12.43
C LYS A 285 -6.17 16.60 13.16
N ARG A 286 -5.37 15.55 13.37
CA ARG A 286 -4.03 15.66 13.97
C ARG A 286 -3.05 16.34 13.01
N VAL A 287 -2.96 15.86 11.76
CA VAL A 287 -2.01 16.42 10.79
C VAL A 287 -2.39 17.85 10.38
N GLU A 288 -3.68 18.22 10.43
CA GLU A 288 -4.13 19.62 10.24
C GLU A 288 -3.78 20.55 11.41
N ALA A 289 -3.62 20.02 12.64
CA ALA A 289 -3.19 20.82 13.80
C ALA A 289 -1.68 21.12 13.79
N ASP A 290 -0.87 20.17 13.30
CA ASP A 290 0.61 20.28 13.30
C ASP A 290 1.18 21.02 12.07
N ALA A 291 0.36 21.33 11.05
CA ALA A 291 0.85 21.72 9.72
C ALA A 291 1.17 23.22 9.54
N ARG A 292 2.46 23.56 9.50
CA ARG A 292 2.99 24.72 8.75
C ARG A 292 3.30 24.29 7.31
N ALA A 293 2.74 24.95 6.30
CA ALA A 293 2.55 24.35 4.96
C ALA A 293 3.60 24.73 3.87
N ILE A 294 4.11 23.72 3.14
CA ILE A 294 4.91 23.78 1.89
C ILE A 294 4.67 22.43 1.11
N PRO A 295 4.69 22.25 -0.25
CA PRO A 295 4.15 20.98 -0.86
C PRO A 295 4.76 20.30 -2.16
N THR A 296 5.35 19.07 -2.16
CA THR A 296 5.95 18.32 -3.35
C THR A 296 5.03 17.36 -4.15
N ARG A 297 5.21 16.03 -4.01
CA ARG A 297 5.53 15.02 -5.08
C ARG A 297 6.40 13.92 -4.43
N TYR A 298 6.54 12.70 -4.91
CA TYR A 298 5.71 11.79 -5.70
C TYR A 298 5.77 10.46 -4.93
N LEU A 299 4.80 9.56 -5.11
CA LEU A 299 4.89 8.16 -4.65
C LEU A 299 4.01 7.26 -5.54
N TYR A 300 4.36 5.97 -5.63
CA TYR A 300 4.05 5.07 -6.75
C TYR A 300 2.56 4.84 -7.05
N PRO A 301 2.09 5.14 -8.29
CA PRO A 301 0.78 4.68 -8.78
C PRO A 301 0.69 3.15 -8.93
N GLY A 302 1.70 2.49 -9.51
CA GLY A 302 1.62 1.07 -9.91
C GLY A 302 1.40 0.06 -8.76
N LEU A 303 1.86 0.37 -7.55
CA LEU A 303 1.59 -0.46 -6.36
C LEU A 303 0.11 -0.36 -5.93
N ILE A 304 -0.51 0.80 -6.09
CA ILE A 304 -1.93 1.02 -5.75
C ILE A 304 -2.84 0.24 -6.69
N VAL A 305 -2.53 0.25 -7.98
CA VAL A 305 -3.27 -0.53 -8.98
C VAL A 305 -3.20 -2.03 -8.68
N ALA A 306 -2.02 -2.54 -8.34
CA ALA A 306 -1.86 -3.95 -7.97
C ALA A 306 -2.56 -4.30 -6.64
N GLY A 307 -2.64 -3.36 -5.69
CA GLY A 307 -3.41 -3.51 -4.46
C GLY A 307 -4.92 -3.56 -4.67
N VAL A 308 -5.47 -2.85 -5.66
CA VAL A 308 -6.87 -2.99 -6.09
C VAL A 308 -7.12 -4.43 -6.54
N LEU A 309 -6.26 -4.95 -7.42
CA LEU A 309 -6.34 -6.31 -7.95
C LEU A 309 -6.36 -7.38 -6.84
N ALA A 310 -5.44 -7.28 -5.89
CA ALA A 310 -5.44 -8.14 -4.71
C ALA A 310 -6.69 -7.95 -3.85
N GLY A 311 -7.15 -6.70 -3.67
CA GLY A 311 -8.36 -6.41 -2.90
C GLY A 311 -9.65 -6.92 -3.52
N VAL A 312 -9.75 -6.88 -4.86
CA VAL A 312 -10.87 -7.47 -5.62
C VAL A 312 -10.86 -8.99 -5.50
N TYR A 313 -9.67 -9.62 -5.59
CA TYR A 313 -9.50 -11.06 -5.37
C TYR A 313 -9.94 -11.48 -3.96
N LEU A 314 -9.41 -10.82 -2.93
CA LEU A 314 -9.69 -11.15 -1.52
C LEU A 314 -11.15 -10.86 -1.20
N GLY A 315 -11.64 -9.66 -1.55
CA GLY A 315 -13.03 -9.24 -1.46
C GLY A 315 -14.02 -10.27 -2.02
N ARG A 316 -13.91 -10.55 -3.32
CA ARG A 316 -14.92 -11.36 -4.03
C ARG A 316 -14.79 -12.87 -3.79
N ARG A 317 -13.58 -13.40 -3.50
CA ARG A 317 -13.37 -14.86 -3.37
C ARG A 317 -13.36 -15.38 -1.93
N LEU A 318 -13.06 -14.55 -0.93
CA LEU A 318 -13.12 -14.97 0.48
C LEU A 318 -14.44 -14.58 1.18
N PHE A 319 -15.06 -13.45 0.78
CA PHE A 319 -16.19 -12.87 1.51
C PHE A 319 -17.52 -12.88 0.74
N GLY A 320 -17.53 -13.34 -0.52
CA GLY A 320 -18.70 -13.31 -1.39
C GLY A 320 -18.92 -11.96 -2.10
N ALA A 321 -19.76 -11.95 -3.12
CA ALA A 321 -19.98 -10.76 -3.94
C ALA A 321 -21.05 -9.83 -3.32
N PRO A 322 -20.72 -8.57 -2.98
CA PRO A 322 -21.74 -7.57 -2.69
C PRO A 322 -22.42 -7.15 -4.01
N SER A 323 -23.75 -7.15 -4.03
CA SER A 323 -24.52 -6.43 -5.05
C SER A 323 -24.28 -4.94 -4.86
N TYR A 324 -23.59 -4.30 -5.81
CA TYR A 324 -23.16 -2.91 -5.68
C TYR A 324 -24.34 -1.93 -5.71
N ALA A 325 -24.67 -1.37 -4.54
CA ALA A 325 -25.22 -0.02 -4.44
C ALA A 325 -24.07 0.97 -4.20
N SER A 326 -24.14 2.13 -4.85
CA SER A 326 -23.02 3.08 -4.98
C SER A 326 -22.38 3.51 -3.64
N SER A 327 -21.16 3.06 -3.36
CA SER A 327 -20.29 3.61 -2.32
C SER A 327 -18.80 3.46 -2.71
N SER A 328 -18.04 4.54 -2.53
CA SER A 328 -16.84 4.80 -3.35
C SER A 328 -15.51 4.37 -2.73
N SER A 329 -15.50 3.25 -1.99
CA SER A 329 -14.36 2.87 -1.15
C SER A 329 -14.13 1.36 -1.04
N LEU A 330 -13.19 0.82 -1.82
CA LEU A 330 -12.59 -0.48 -1.52
C LEU A 330 -11.84 -0.37 -0.19
N VAL A 331 -12.26 -1.14 0.82
CA VAL A 331 -11.65 -1.19 2.15
C VAL A 331 -11.47 -2.65 2.51
N LEU A 332 -10.24 -3.12 2.62
CA LEU A 332 -9.99 -4.50 3.02
C LEU A 332 -10.04 -4.63 4.53
N GLY A 333 -11.25 -4.93 5.03
CA GLY A 333 -11.41 -5.54 6.34
C GLY A 333 -11.01 -7.02 6.28
N TYR A 334 -10.27 -7.45 7.29
CA TYR A 334 -10.01 -8.84 7.68
C TYR A 334 -10.33 -8.91 9.17
#